data_AF-Q9FY23-F1
#
_entry.id   AF-Q9FY23-F1
#
_cell.length_a   1.000
_cell.length_b   1.000
_cell.length_c   1.000
_cell.angle_alpha   90.00
_cell.angle_beta   90.00
_cell.angle_gamma   90.00
#
_symmetry.space_group_name_H-M   'P 1'
#
loop_
_entity.id
_entity.type
_entity.pdbx_description
1 polymer ?
#
loop_
_entity_poly.entity_id
_entity_poly.type
_entity_poly.pdbx_seq_one_letter_code
_entity_poly.pdbx_strand_id
1 'polypeptide(L)' 'FIHEEVYIEQPEGFEVHGRESHVCRLKKALYGLKQAPRAWYSRIDAYLQQMDFEKSERIP' A
#
# COMPACT_ATOMS: atom_id res chain seq x y z
N PHE A 1 -4.80 -0.58 -1.28
CA PHE A 1 -4.10 0.24 -2.30
C PHE A 1 -3.57 1.50 -1.59
N ILE A 2 -2.56 2.18 -2.14
CA ILE A 2 -2.10 3.45 -1.55
C ILE A 2 -2.94 4.57 -2.17
N HIS A 3 -3.46 5.49 -1.36
CA HIS A 3 -4.18 6.68 -1.85
C HIS A 3 -3.24 7.81 -2.23
N GLU A 4 -2.06 7.85 -1.62
CA GLU A 4 -1.00 8.82 -1.86
C GLU A 4 -0.09 8.36 -2.99
N GLU A 5 0.47 9.32 -3.74
CA GLU A 5 1.51 9.04 -4.71
C GLU A 5 2.85 8.86 -3.99
N VAL A 6 3.38 7.64 -4.08
CA VAL A 6 4.69 7.30 -3.52
C VAL A 6 5.56 6.76 -4.63
N TYR A 7 6.77 7.30 -4.72
CA TYR A 7 7.79 6.90 -5.65
C TYR A 7 8.97 6.30 -4.87
N ILE A 8 9.57 5.26 -5.41
CA ILE A 8 10.80 4.67 -4.88
C ILE A 8 11.85 4.64 -5.99
N GLU A 9 13.11 4.57 -5.61
CA GLU A 9 14.20 4.27 -6.54
C GLU A 9 13.97 2.91 -7.20
N GLN A 10 14.58 2.72 -8.37
CA GLN A 10 14.54 1.42 -9.05
C GLN A 10 15.17 0.37 -8.14
N PRO A 11 14.47 -0.76 -7.87
CA PRO A 11 15.04 -1.84 -7.08
C PRO A 11 16.24 -2.43 -7.80
N GLU A 12 17.22 -2.89 -7.02
CA GLU A 12 18.37 -3.62 -7.54
C GLU A 12 17.92 -4.80 -8.42
N GLY A 13 18.48 -4.90 -9.62
CA GLY A 13 18.13 -5.92 -10.62
C GLY A 13 16.87 -5.64 -11.44
N PHE A 14 16.17 -4.53 -11.21
CA PHE A 14 15.00 -4.08 -11.99
C PHE A 14 15.23 -2.77 -12.76
N GLU A 15 16.47 -2.28 -12.78
CA GLU A 15 16.87 -1.06 -13.47
C GLU A 15 16.72 -1.22 -14.98
N VAL A 16 16.18 -0.20 -15.63
CA VAL A 16 16.05 -0.16 -17.09
C VAL A 16 17.23 0.60 -17.69
N HIS A 17 17.98 -0.04 -18.58
CA HIS A 17 19.14 0.57 -19.23
C HIS A 17 18.76 1.85 -20.00
N GLY A 18 19.54 2.91 -19.82
CA GLY A 18 19.29 4.23 -20.37
C GLY A 18 18.18 5.01 -19.65
N ARG A 19 17.67 4.50 -18.52
CA ARG A 19 16.64 5.12 -17.67
C ARG A 19 17.00 5.00 -16.20
N GLU A 20 18.29 5.03 -15.87
CA GLU A 20 18.82 4.83 -14.52
C GLU A 20 18.27 5.87 -13.53
N SER A 21 17.96 7.09 -13.99
CA SER A 21 17.39 8.17 -13.17
C SER A 21 15.88 8.06 -12.92
N HIS A 22 15.21 7.05 -13.48
CA HIS A 22 13.78 6.88 -13.27
C HIS A 22 13.47 6.37 -11.85
N VAL A 23 12.24 6.64 -11.44
CA VAL A 23 11.67 6.15 -10.17
C VAL A 23 10.42 5.33 -10.45
N CYS A 24 10.13 4.36 -9.57
CA CYS A 24 8.96 3.50 -9.65
C CYS A 24 7.82 4.07 -8.81
N ARG A 25 6.64 4.25 -9.41
CA ARG A 25 5.41 4.62 -8.68
C ARG A 25 4.78 3.39 -8.03
N LEU A 26 4.63 3.42 -6.71
CA LEU A 26 4.00 2.34 -5.96
C LEU A 26 2.48 2.35 -6.16
N LYS A 27 1.94 1.21 -6.60
CA LYS A 27 0.48 0.98 -6.70
C LYS A 27 -0.08 0.29 -5.45
N LYS A 28 0.77 -0.34 -4.65
CA LYS A 28 0.42 -1.08 -3.43
C LYS A 28 1.39 -0.70 -2.32
N ALA A 29 0.90 -0.71 -1.08
CA ALA A 29 1.71 -0.38 0.07
C ALA A 29 2.75 -1.49 0.30
N LEU A 30 4.03 -1.13 0.27
CA LEU A 30 5.11 -1.99 0.73
C LEU A 30 5.19 -1.96 2.26
N TYR A 31 5.73 -3.02 2.85
CA TYR A 31 6.07 -3.03 4.26
C TYR A 31 7.07 -1.92 4.60
N GLY A 32 6.99 -1.39 5.81
CA GLY A 32 7.85 -0.29 6.26
C GLY A 32 7.39 1.11 5.83
N LEU A 33 6.45 1.24 4.90
CA LEU A 33 5.84 2.53 4.61
C LEU A 33 4.96 3.00 5.77
N LYS A 34 5.06 4.28 6.14
CA LYS A 34 4.26 4.88 7.23
C LYS A 34 2.74 4.68 7.04
N GLN A 35 2.29 4.69 5.80
CA GLN A 35 0.89 4.49 5.41
C GLN A 35 0.49 3.03 5.21
N ALA A 36 1.43 2.08 5.26
CA ALA A 36 1.13 0.66 5.08
C ALA A 36 0.10 0.13 6.09
N PRO A 37 0.20 0.39 7.41
CA PRO A 37 -0.77 -0.11 8.39
C PRO A 37 -2.21 0.31 8.06
N ARG A 38 -2.40 1.58 7.69
CA ARG A 38 -3.72 2.12 7.31
C ARG A 38 -4.22 1.48 6.01
N ALA A 39 -3.36 1.35 4.99
CA ALA A 39 -3.72 0.72 3.72
C ALA A 39 -4.11 -0.76 3.87
N TRP A 40 -3.45 -1.47 4.79
CA TRP A 40 -3.78 -2.85 5.14
C TRP A 40 -5.10 -2.94 5.91
N TYR A 41 -5.28 -2.09 6.92
CA TYR A 41 -6.54 -2.04 7.68
C TYR A 41 -7.73 -1.80 6.75
N SER A 42 -7.70 -0.78 5.89
CA SER A 42 -8.78 -0.49 4.95
C SER A 42 -9.06 -1.66 3.98
N ARG A 43 -8.03 -2.42 3.60
CA ARG A 43 -8.21 -3.59 2.71
C ARG A 43 -8.89 -4.74 3.43
N ILE A 44 -8.45 -5.05 4.66
CA ILE A 44 -9.04 -6.12 5.47
C ILE A 44 -10.47 -5.77 5.83
N ASP A 45 -10.69 -4.53 6.23
CA ASP A 45 -12.00 -3.99 6.57
C ASP A 45 -13.01 -4.17 5.41
N ALA A 46 -12.68 -3.68 4.22
CA ALA A 46 -13.53 -3.83 3.05
C ALA A 46 -13.79 -5.30 2.71
N TYR A 47 -12.81 -6.18 2.91
CA TYR A 47 -12.97 -7.62 2.67
C TYR A 47 -13.91 -8.28 3.69
N LEU A 48 -13.79 -7.93 4.97
CA LEU A 48 -14.65 -8.46 6.02
C LEU A 48 -16.10 -7.98 5.86
N GLN A 49 -16.29 -6.71 5.48
CA GLN A 49 -17.61 -6.17 5.16
C GLN A 49 -18.28 -6.90 3.98
N GLN A 50 -17.51 -7.30 2.97
CA GLN A 50 -18.01 -8.12 1.85
C GLN A 50 -18.43 -9.53 2.28
N MET A 51 -17.94 -9.99 3.43
CA MET A 51 -18.28 -11.28 4.02
C MET A 51 -19.35 -11.15 5.12
N ASP A 52 -20.07 -10.02 5.17
CA ASP A 52 -21.10 -9.69 6.15
C ASP A 52 -20.60 -9.68 7.62
N PHE A 53 -19.29 -9.48 7.83
CA PHE A 53 -18.76 -9.22 9.17
C PHE A 53 -18.90 -7.74 9.54
N GLU A 54 -19.31 -7.51 10.78
CA GLU A 54 -19.43 -6.16 11.35
C GLU A 54 -18.22 -5.80 12.21
N LYS A 55 -17.85 -4.52 12.18
CA LYS A 55 -16.82 -4.00 13.09
C LYS A 55 -17.38 -3.97 14.50
N SER A 56 -16.58 -4.42 15.46
CA SER A 56 -16.86 -4.15 16.87
C SER A 56 -16.95 -2.65 17.12
N GLU A 57 -17.96 -2.23 17.85
CA GLU A 57 -18.02 -0.87 18.34
C GLU A 57 -16.88 -0.61 19.33
N ARG A 58 -16.34 0.61 19.28
CA ARG A 58 -15.41 1.08 20.30
C ARG A 58 -16.24 1.40 21.53
N ILE A 59 -16.13 0.58 22.57
CA ILE A 59 -16.63 0.97 23.89
C ILE A 59 -15.82 2.21 24.31
N PRO A 60 -16.48 3.32 24.71
CA PRO A 60 -15.82 4.58 25.02
C PRO A 60 -14.64 4.47 25.99
#